data_AF-A0A7Y1ZKX4-F1
#
_entry.id   AF-A0A7Y1ZKX4-F1
#
_cell.length_a   1.000
_cell.length_b   1.000
_cell.length_c   1.000
_cell.angle_alpha   90.00
_cell.angle_beta   90.00
_cell.angle_gamma   90.00
#
_symmetry.space_group_name_H-M   'P 1'
#
loop_
_entity.id
_entity.type
_entity.pdbx_description
1 polymer ?
#
loop_
_entity_poly.entity_id
_entity_poly.type
_entity_poly.pdbx_seq_one_letter_code
_entity_poly.pdbx_strand_id
1 'polypeptide(L)'
;ATAIFRSEKLIANYQRADGKQPAHIAGPILDYGDASALDDLVVDVWANSSRQMAALARSNGIEYYHFLQPNQYHAGSKPLSQKEQALLLPEDHPGNAITRRIYPKLVAGITRLAEDPDIAAFDVTQVYSGNEQTLYVDTCCHLNNEGYAILARAVADRIAGTKTGTPAR
;
A
#
# COMPACT_ATOMS: atom_id res chain seq x y z
N ALA A 1 -20.25 -23.76 -27.68
CA ALA A 1 -19.88 -22.93 -26.52
C ALA A 1 -20.22 -23.68 -25.22
N THR A 2 -19.37 -24.63 -24.79
CA THR A 2 -19.62 -25.43 -23.56
C THR A 2 -18.34 -26.10 -23.04
N ALA A 3 -17.27 -25.35 -22.81
CA ALA A 3 -16.02 -25.88 -22.23
C ALA A 3 -15.58 -25.19 -20.94
N ILE A 4 -16.07 -23.97 -20.66
CA ILE A 4 -15.58 -23.13 -19.54
C ILE A 4 -16.16 -23.57 -18.18
N PHE A 5 -17.33 -24.22 -18.13
CA PHE A 5 -18.00 -24.56 -16.87
C PHE A 5 -17.53 -25.86 -16.18
N ARG A 6 -16.60 -26.63 -16.75
CA ARG A 6 -16.12 -27.89 -16.12
C ARG A 6 -14.99 -27.69 -15.10
N SER A 7 -14.17 -26.65 -15.26
CA SER A 7 -13.04 -26.37 -14.36
C SER A 7 -13.50 -25.80 -13.01
N GLU A 8 -14.53 -24.96 -12.98
CA GLU A 8 -15.02 -24.33 -11.74
C GLU A 8 -15.53 -25.35 -10.72
N LYS A 9 -16.26 -26.38 -11.16
CA LYS A 9 -16.72 -27.47 -10.28
C LYS A 9 -15.59 -28.34 -9.73
N LEU A 10 -14.49 -28.48 -10.48
CA LEU A 10 -13.29 -29.21 -10.04
C LEU A 10 -12.46 -28.38 -9.05
N ILE A 11 -12.41 -27.06 -9.23
CA ILE A 11 -11.71 -26.11 -8.35
C ILE A 11 -12.47 -25.92 -7.03
N ALA A 12 -13.80 -25.86 -7.07
CA ALA A 12 -14.65 -25.70 -5.87
C ALA A 12 -14.55 -26.90 -4.89
N ASN A 13 -14.29 -28.10 -5.39
CA ASN A 13 -14.19 -29.32 -4.59
C ASN A 13 -12.75 -29.66 -4.15
N TYR A 14 -11.76 -28.84 -4.51
CA TYR A 14 -10.37 -29.06 -4.13
C TYR A 14 -10.08 -28.46 -2.74
N GLN A 15 -10.70 -29.03 -1.71
CA GLN A 15 -10.28 -28.80 -0.33
C GLN A 15 -8.89 -29.41 -0.14
N ARG A 16 -7.93 -28.66 0.43
CA ARG A 16 -6.66 -29.26 0.83
C ARG A 16 -6.97 -30.28 1.95
N ALA A 17 -6.36 -31.46 1.87
CA ALA A 17 -6.61 -32.58 2.77
C ALA A 17 -6.34 -32.29 4.26
N ASP A 18 -5.77 -31.13 4.58
CA ASP A 18 -5.35 -30.69 5.90
C ASP A 18 -6.26 -29.60 6.51
N GLY A 19 -7.44 -29.34 5.93
CA GLY A 19 -8.37 -28.31 6.41
C GLY A 19 -7.96 -26.87 6.04
N LYS A 20 -6.91 -26.69 5.23
CA LYS A 20 -6.53 -25.38 4.70
C LYS A 20 -7.42 -24.97 3.54
N GLN A 21 -7.56 -23.66 3.37
CA GLN A 21 -8.29 -23.13 2.23
C GLN A 21 -7.67 -23.59 0.91
N PRO A 22 -8.50 -23.87 -0.11
CA PRO A 22 -8.03 -24.24 -1.44
C PRO A 22 -7.01 -23.25 -2.01
N ALA A 23 -6.12 -23.74 -2.89
CA ALA A 23 -5.09 -22.91 -3.51
C ALA A 23 -5.65 -21.73 -4.33
N HIS A 24 -6.87 -21.83 -4.84
CA HIS A 24 -7.53 -20.73 -5.55
C HIS A 24 -7.99 -19.61 -4.62
N ILE A 25 -8.08 -19.85 -3.30
CA ILE A 25 -8.42 -18.84 -2.30
C ILE A 25 -7.16 -18.36 -1.57
N ALA A 26 -6.31 -19.29 -1.14
CA ALA A 26 -5.11 -18.99 -0.36
C ALA A 26 -3.86 -18.67 -1.19
N GLY A 27 -3.93 -18.86 -2.51
CA GLY A 27 -2.77 -18.77 -3.39
C GLY A 27 -1.81 -19.97 -3.29
N PRO A 28 -0.65 -19.89 -3.97
CA PRO A 28 0.39 -20.91 -3.89
C PRO A 28 0.95 -21.01 -2.46
N ILE A 29 1.37 -22.21 -2.07
CA ILE A 29 2.15 -22.38 -0.84
C ILE A 29 3.53 -21.78 -1.12
N LEU A 30 3.89 -20.75 -0.36
CA LEU A 30 5.20 -20.12 -0.39
C LEU A 30 5.89 -20.42 0.94
N ASP A 31 7.15 -20.83 0.88
CA ASP A 31 8.04 -20.84 2.04
C ASP A 31 8.81 -19.52 2.03
N TYR A 32 8.44 -18.64 2.95
CA TYR A 32 9.04 -17.31 3.11
C TYR A 32 9.95 -17.25 4.34
N GLY A 33 10.21 -18.37 5.03
CA GLY A 33 11.03 -18.39 6.24
C GLY A 33 10.33 -17.73 7.43
N ASP A 34 10.95 -16.68 7.98
CA ASP A 34 10.44 -15.98 9.17
C ASP A 34 9.53 -14.79 8.84
N ALA A 35 9.02 -14.12 9.88
CA ALA A 35 8.14 -12.97 9.72
C ALA A 35 8.81 -11.76 9.03
N SER A 36 10.13 -11.58 9.18
CA SER A 36 10.84 -10.48 8.51
C SER A 36 10.96 -10.77 7.02
N ALA A 37 11.31 -12.01 6.65
CA ALA A 37 11.41 -12.42 5.27
C ALA A 37 10.04 -12.40 4.56
N LEU A 38 8.94 -12.70 5.29
CA LEU A 38 7.59 -12.47 4.78
C LEU A 38 7.31 -10.97 4.53
N ASP A 39 7.68 -10.08 5.45
CA ASP A 39 7.50 -8.64 5.25
C ASP A 39 8.29 -8.13 4.04
N ASP A 40 9.53 -8.60 3.88
CA ASP A 40 10.39 -8.25 2.74
C ASP A 40 9.75 -8.73 1.42
N LEU A 41 9.23 -9.95 1.39
CA LEU A 41 8.48 -10.46 0.24
C LEU A 41 7.25 -9.60 -0.07
N VAL A 42 6.49 -9.18 0.94
CA VAL A 42 5.31 -8.31 0.74
C VAL A 42 5.71 -6.97 0.14
N VAL A 43 6.77 -6.34 0.65
CA VAL A 43 7.30 -5.07 0.14
C VAL A 43 7.82 -5.22 -1.29
N ASP A 44 8.51 -6.32 -1.58
CA ASP A 44 9.01 -6.62 -2.93
C ASP A 44 7.86 -6.84 -3.92
N VAL A 45 6.83 -7.61 -3.53
CA VAL A 45 5.63 -7.81 -4.36
C VAL A 45 4.94 -6.48 -4.62
N TRP A 46 4.77 -5.66 -3.60
CA TRP A 46 4.19 -4.32 -3.72
C TRP A 46 5.00 -3.42 -4.67
N ALA A 47 6.32 -3.34 -4.50
CA ALA A 47 7.17 -2.50 -5.34
C ALA A 47 7.22 -3.01 -6.79
N ASN A 48 7.35 -4.32 -7.00
CA ASN A 48 7.38 -4.93 -8.33
C ASN A 48 6.04 -4.82 -9.06
N SER A 49 4.92 -4.85 -8.33
CA SER A 49 3.61 -4.57 -8.91
C SER A 49 3.55 -3.15 -9.45
N SER A 50 4.10 -2.18 -8.73
CA SER A 50 4.18 -0.78 -9.19
C SER A 50 5.04 -0.62 -10.44
N ARG A 51 6.17 -1.33 -10.55
CA ARG A 51 6.99 -1.35 -11.77
C ARG A 51 6.22 -1.87 -12.97
N GLN A 52 5.48 -2.96 -12.79
CA GLN A 52 4.66 -3.55 -13.85
C GLN A 52 3.52 -2.61 -14.27
N MET A 53 2.85 -1.98 -13.30
CA MET A 53 1.81 -0.99 -13.58
C MET A 53 2.35 0.23 -14.33
N ALA A 54 3.53 0.74 -13.93
CA ALA A 54 4.18 1.85 -14.62
C ALA A 54 4.53 1.49 -16.08
N ALA A 55 5.11 0.31 -16.30
CA ALA A 55 5.44 -0.18 -17.64
C ALA A 55 4.19 -0.31 -18.53
N LEU A 56 3.11 -0.88 -17.99
CA LEU A 56 1.84 -1.04 -18.70
C LEU A 56 1.17 0.31 -18.99
N ALA A 57 1.17 1.24 -18.03
CA ALA A 57 0.60 2.57 -18.23
C ALA A 57 1.35 3.32 -19.35
N ARG A 58 2.69 3.33 -19.27
CA ARG A 58 3.56 3.96 -20.27
C ARG A 58 3.37 3.37 -21.66
N SER A 59 3.24 2.04 -21.79
CA SER A 59 2.99 1.42 -23.10
C SER A 59 1.65 1.83 -23.73
N ASN A 60 0.74 2.38 -22.92
CA ASN A 60 -0.57 2.88 -23.35
C ASN A 60 -0.65 4.42 -23.34
N GLY A 61 0.49 5.13 -23.18
CA GLY A 61 0.50 6.60 -23.13
C GLY A 61 -0.18 7.19 -21.90
N ILE A 62 -0.27 6.44 -20.80
CA ILE A 62 -0.86 6.86 -19.53
C ILE A 62 0.27 7.17 -18.54
N GLU A 63 0.21 8.33 -17.89
CA GLU A 63 1.11 8.66 -16.79
C GLU A 63 0.73 7.83 -15.55
N TYR A 64 1.72 7.19 -14.92
CA TYR A 64 1.56 6.44 -13.68
C TYR A 64 2.29 7.12 -12.53
N TYR A 65 1.59 7.29 -11.42
CA TYR A 65 2.13 7.86 -10.19
C TYR A 65 1.83 6.91 -9.03
N HIS A 66 2.83 6.65 -8.20
CA HIS A 66 2.68 5.82 -7.00
C HIS A 66 2.88 6.66 -5.75
N PHE A 67 1.95 6.56 -4.79
CA PHE A 67 1.99 7.32 -3.54
C PHE A 67 1.87 6.38 -2.34
N LEU A 68 2.86 6.38 -1.45
CA LEU A 68 2.73 5.72 -0.16
C LEU A 68 1.99 6.67 0.81
N GLN A 69 0.76 6.31 1.15
CA GLN A 69 -0.14 7.15 1.94
C GLN A 69 0.16 7.09 3.45
N PRO A 70 -0.17 8.17 4.19
CA PRO A 70 -0.03 8.23 5.65
C PRO A 70 -0.90 7.19 6.36
N ASN A 71 -0.47 6.81 7.56
CA ASN A 71 -1.21 5.89 8.42
C ASN A 71 -0.97 6.24 9.90
N GLN A 72 -2.04 6.20 10.70
CA GLN A 72 -2.03 6.59 12.10
C GLN A 72 -1.15 5.71 13.00
N TYR A 73 -0.78 4.51 12.55
CA TYR A 73 0.13 3.61 13.26
C TYR A 73 1.59 3.79 12.83
N HIS A 74 1.87 4.51 11.74
CA HIS A 74 3.25 4.80 11.34
C HIS A 74 3.85 5.89 12.25
N ALA A 75 4.96 5.56 12.92
CA ALA A 75 5.61 6.47 13.85
C ALA A 75 5.98 7.81 13.19
N GLY A 76 5.67 8.91 13.87
CA GLY A 76 5.96 10.27 13.40
C GLY A 76 5.01 10.81 12.33
N SER A 77 4.14 9.97 11.74
CA SER A 77 3.28 10.38 10.61
C SER A 77 2.34 11.55 10.95
N LYS A 78 1.92 11.63 12.22
CA LYS A 78 1.05 12.67 12.75
C LYS A 78 1.11 12.71 14.30
N PRO A 79 1.10 13.89 14.93
CA PRO A 79 0.75 14.01 16.34
C PRO A 79 -0.76 13.79 16.51
N LEU A 80 -1.14 12.58 16.92
CA LEU A 80 -2.55 12.18 17.03
C LEU A 80 -3.27 12.96 18.13
N SER A 81 -4.46 13.47 17.80
CA SER A 81 -5.35 14.11 18.77
C SER A 81 -5.88 13.13 19.81
N GLN A 82 -6.43 13.61 20.92
CA GLN A 82 -7.07 12.75 21.92
C GLN A 82 -8.20 11.89 21.32
N LYS A 83 -8.93 12.42 20.32
CA LYS A 83 -9.99 11.68 19.64
C LYS A 83 -9.43 10.55 18.78
N GLU A 84 -8.32 10.80 18.07
CA GLU A 84 -7.67 9.80 17.23
C GLU A 84 -7.00 8.72 18.07
N GLN A 85 -6.37 9.08 19.19
CA GLN A 85 -5.78 8.13 20.13
C GLN A 85 -6.83 7.16 20.69
N ALA A 86 -8.05 7.63 20.96
CA ALA A 86 -9.15 6.80 21.42
C ALA A 86 -9.68 5.80 20.36
N LEU A 87 -9.32 6.00 19.08
CA LEU A 87 -9.66 5.09 17.98
C LEU A 87 -8.58 4.03 17.72
N LEU A 88 -7.42 4.12 18.36
CA LEU A 88 -6.34 3.18 18.07
C LEU A 88 -6.68 1.77 18.56
N LEU A 89 -6.32 0.79 17.73
CA LEU A 89 -6.29 -0.59 18.17
C LEU A 89 -5.26 -0.77 19.31
N PRO A 90 -5.51 -1.71 20.24
CA PRO A 90 -4.51 -2.11 21.23
C PRO A 90 -3.14 -2.40 20.59
N GLU A 91 -2.06 -2.18 21.33
CA GLU A 91 -0.71 -2.31 20.81
C GLU A 91 -0.38 -3.76 20.38
N ASP A 92 -0.93 -4.74 21.09
CA ASP A 92 -0.81 -6.17 20.80
C ASP A 92 -1.77 -6.66 19.71
N HIS A 93 -2.67 -5.81 19.21
CA HIS A 93 -3.57 -6.17 18.12
C HIS A 93 -2.74 -6.47 16.85
N PRO A 94 -2.92 -7.64 16.20
CA PRO A 94 -2.08 -8.07 15.07
C PRO A 94 -1.97 -7.02 13.95
N GLY A 95 -3.08 -6.36 13.60
CA GLY A 95 -3.09 -5.31 12.58
C GLY A 95 -2.22 -4.09 12.92
N ASN A 96 -2.18 -3.66 14.19
CA ASN A 96 -1.34 -2.55 14.64
C ASN A 96 0.14 -2.96 14.61
N ALA A 97 0.45 -4.12 15.20
CA ALA A 97 1.81 -4.67 15.24
C ALA A 97 2.40 -4.87 13.84
N ILE A 98 1.64 -5.42 12.89
CA ILE A 98 2.07 -5.59 11.50
C ILE A 98 2.30 -4.22 10.83
N THR A 99 1.36 -3.30 10.97
CA THR A 99 1.45 -1.96 10.35
C THR A 99 2.69 -1.21 10.82
N ARG A 100 2.93 -1.16 12.14
CA ARG A 100 4.13 -0.53 12.72
C ARG A 100 5.42 -1.14 12.21
N ARG A 101 5.45 -2.46 12.05
CA ARG A 101 6.62 -3.21 11.60
C ARG A 101 6.90 -3.02 10.10
N ILE A 102 5.86 -3.04 9.26
CA ILE A 102 6.03 -3.04 7.80
C ILE A 102 6.20 -1.64 7.20
N TYR A 103 5.63 -0.59 7.81
CA TYR A 103 5.70 0.77 7.26
C TYR A 103 7.12 1.29 7.05
N PRO A 104 8.08 1.11 7.97
CA PRO A 104 9.48 1.47 7.72
C PRO A 104 10.07 0.77 6.48
N LYS A 105 9.72 -0.50 6.25
CA LYS A 105 10.15 -1.25 5.05
C LYS A 105 9.44 -0.72 3.79
N LEU A 106 8.16 -0.34 3.86
CA LEU A 106 7.45 0.29 2.74
C LEU A 106 8.04 1.65 2.38
N VAL A 107 8.44 2.47 3.36
CA VAL A 107 9.14 3.74 3.13
C VAL A 107 10.47 3.48 2.41
N ALA A 108 11.29 2.54 2.90
CA ALA A 108 12.52 2.15 2.21
C ALA A 108 12.25 1.64 0.78
N GLY A 109 11.17 0.86 0.62
CA GLY A 109 10.71 0.33 -0.67
C GLY A 109 10.32 1.44 -1.65
N ILE A 110 9.54 2.44 -1.21
CA ILE A 110 9.16 3.55 -2.08
C ILE A 110 10.35 4.45 -2.41
N THR A 111 11.26 4.68 -1.46
CA THR A 111 12.50 5.43 -1.72
C THR A 111 13.31 4.75 -2.82
N ARG A 112 13.50 3.43 -2.71
CA ARG A 112 14.19 2.64 -3.75
C ARG A 112 13.43 2.63 -5.08
N LEU A 113 12.10 2.60 -5.05
CA LEU A 113 11.29 2.66 -6.26
C LEU A 113 11.45 4.00 -6.98
N ALA A 114 11.58 5.10 -6.23
CA ALA A 114 11.77 6.44 -6.78
C ALA A 114 13.18 6.67 -7.39
N GLU A 115 14.13 5.77 -7.17
CA GLU A 115 15.43 5.78 -7.87
C GLU A 115 15.30 5.37 -9.34
N ASP A 116 14.21 4.68 -9.70
CA ASP A 116 13.92 4.32 -11.09
C ASP A 116 13.39 5.54 -11.85
N PRO A 117 14.11 6.05 -12.87
CA PRO A 117 13.73 7.26 -13.60
C PRO A 117 12.41 7.11 -14.37
N ASP A 118 11.96 5.88 -14.60
CA ASP A 118 10.72 5.59 -15.31
C ASP A 118 9.48 5.55 -14.40
N ILE A 119 9.66 5.73 -13.09
CA ILE A 119 8.59 5.56 -12.10
C ILE A 119 8.49 6.80 -11.22
N ALA A 120 7.38 7.52 -11.35
CA ALA A 120 7.05 8.62 -10.47
C ALA A 120 6.49 8.09 -9.13
N ALA A 121 7.37 7.77 -8.19
CA ALA A 121 7.01 7.27 -6.86
C ALA A 121 7.30 8.30 -5.76
N PHE A 122 6.35 8.49 -4.84
CA PHE A 122 6.45 9.51 -3.79
C PHE A 122 6.02 8.98 -2.43
N ASP A 123 6.88 9.24 -1.44
CA ASP A 123 6.51 9.13 -0.03
C ASP A 123 5.70 10.37 0.39
N VAL A 124 4.46 10.15 0.82
CA VAL A 124 3.60 11.17 1.44
C VAL A 124 3.15 10.77 2.85
N THR A 125 3.84 9.81 3.47
CA THR A 125 3.50 9.27 4.79
C THR A 125 3.58 10.32 5.91
N GLN A 126 4.40 11.35 5.72
CA GLN A 126 4.66 12.41 6.70
C GLN A 126 3.89 13.70 6.44
N VAL A 127 2.88 13.67 5.55
CA VAL A 127 2.08 14.86 5.17
C VAL A 127 1.37 15.52 6.36
N TYR A 128 1.14 14.79 7.45
CA TYR A 128 0.47 15.28 8.66
C TYR A 128 1.40 15.47 9.86
N SER A 129 2.72 15.34 9.70
CA SER A 129 3.69 15.32 10.81
C SER A 129 3.66 16.60 11.69
N GLY A 130 3.18 17.72 11.16
CA GLY A 130 2.98 18.97 11.89
C GLY A 130 1.51 19.38 12.11
N ASN A 131 0.53 18.52 11.81
CA ASN A 131 -0.89 18.84 11.93
C ASN A 131 -1.46 18.23 13.22
N GLU A 132 -2.05 19.05 14.11
CA GLU A 132 -2.65 18.63 15.38
C GLU A 132 -4.18 18.47 15.33
N GLN A 133 -4.82 18.77 14.19
CA GLN A 133 -6.27 18.61 14.04
C GLN A 133 -6.67 17.13 14.06
N THR A 134 -7.91 16.82 14.42
CA THR A 134 -8.44 15.46 14.27
C THR A 134 -8.75 15.20 12.80
N LEU A 135 -8.05 14.26 12.17
CA LEU A 135 -8.18 13.92 10.74
C LEU A 135 -8.65 12.48 10.54
N TYR A 136 -8.12 11.52 11.29
CA TYR A 136 -8.56 10.12 11.20
C TYR A 136 -9.92 9.92 11.88
N VAL A 137 -10.76 9.10 11.28
CA VAL A 137 -12.15 8.87 11.75
C VAL A 137 -12.42 7.45 12.24
N ASP A 138 -11.48 6.52 12.05
CA ASP A 138 -11.62 5.14 12.52
C ASP A 138 -10.28 4.45 12.86
N THR A 139 -10.37 3.17 13.25
CA THR A 139 -9.24 2.32 13.62
C THR A 139 -8.37 1.89 12.44
N CYS A 140 -8.80 2.12 11.20
CA CYS A 140 -8.05 1.74 10.01
C CYS A 140 -7.09 2.87 9.64
N CYS A 141 -7.48 3.73 8.71
CA CYS A 141 -6.74 4.92 8.30
C CYS A 141 -7.62 5.90 7.53
N HIS A 142 -8.95 5.79 7.63
CA HIS A 142 -9.83 6.68 6.87
C HIS A 142 -9.78 8.09 7.44
N LEU A 143 -9.80 9.07 6.54
CA LEU A 143 -9.70 10.48 6.86
C LEU A 143 -11.09 11.15 6.81
N ASN A 144 -11.23 12.27 7.50
CA ASN A 144 -12.30 13.21 7.25
C ASN A 144 -11.99 14.09 6.01
N ASN A 145 -12.93 14.95 5.65
CA ASN A 145 -12.79 15.81 4.47
C ASN A 145 -11.55 16.71 4.51
N GLU A 146 -11.17 17.22 5.68
CA GLU A 146 -9.98 18.07 5.83
C GLU A 146 -8.71 17.24 5.60
N GLY A 147 -8.64 16.05 6.18
CA GLY A 147 -7.53 15.12 5.96
C GLY A 147 -7.37 14.78 4.48
N TYR A 148 -8.47 14.43 3.81
CA TYR A 148 -8.46 14.17 2.37
C TYR A 148 -8.05 15.41 1.55
N ALA A 149 -8.48 16.61 1.92
CA ALA A 149 -8.12 17.84 1.22
C ALA A 149 -6.60 18.11 1.27
N ILE A 150 -5.98 17.91 2.45
CA ILE A 150 -4.53 18.05 2.63
C ILE A 150 -3.78 16.99 1.81
N LEU A 151 -4.19 15.72 1.89
CA LEU A 151 -3.54 14.63 1.13
C LEU A 151 -3.68 14.83 -0.38
N ALA A 152 -4.86 15.22 -0.85
CA ALA A 152 -5.12 15.48 -2.26
C ALA A 152 -4.26 16.63 -2.78
N ARG A 153 -4.06 17.69 -1.99
CA ARG A 153 -3.14 18.78 -2.34
C ARG A 153 -1.70 18.29 -2.45
N ALA A 154 -1.21 17.53 -1.45
CA ALA A 154 0.14 16.98 -1.49
C ALA A 154 0.38 16.09 -2.73
N VAL A 155 -0.61 15.26 -3.09
CA VAL A 155 -0.57 14.45 -4.32
C VAL A 155 -0.54 15.34 -5.57
N ALA A 156 -1.44 16.33 -5.65
CA ALA A 156 -1.52 17.23 -6.79
C ALA A 156 -0.23 18.03 -7.01
N ASP A 157 0.40 18.51 -5.93
CA ASP A 157 1.66 19.26 -5.98
C ASP A 157 2.80 18.39 -6.54
N ARG A 158 2.85 17.10 -6.19
CA ARG A 158 3.84 16.16 -6.76
C ARG A 158 3.61 15.94 -8.25
N ILE A 159 2.37 15.75 -8.67
CA ILE A 159 2.01 15.58 -10.10
C ILE A 159 2.30 16.87 -10.89
N ALA A 160 2.05 18.05 -10.32
CA ALA A 160 2.36 19.30 -10.99
C ALA A 160 3.88 19.52 -11.12
N GLY A 161 4.64 19.21 -10.05
CA GLY A 161 6.09 19.36 -10.03
C GLY A 161 6.84 18.45 -11.02
N THR A 162 6.34 17.24 -11.29
CA THR A 162 6.94 16.36 -12.31
C THR A 162 6.78 16.92 -13.72
N LYS A 163 5.63 17.52 -14.03
CA LYS A 163 5.32 18.08 -15.35
C LYS A 163 6.20 19.28 -15.71
N THR A 164 6.69 20.01 -14.73
CA THR A 164 7.56 21.17 -14.95
C THR A 164 9.05 20.80 -15.17
N GLY A 165 9.43 19.55 -14.95
CA GLY A 165 10.84 19.11 -14.91
C GLY A 165 11.36 18.36 -16.15
N THR A 166 10.53 18.03 -17.14
CA THR A 166 10.95 17.25 -18.31
C THR A 166 10.47 17.91 -19.62
N PRO A 167 11.36 18.29 -20.55
CA PRO A 167 10.95 18.61 -21.92
C PRO A 167 10.46 17.32 -22.59
N ALA A 168 9.33 17.40 -23.29
CA ALA A 168 8.79 16.32 -24.09
C ALA A 168 9.90 15.68 -24.95
N ARG A 169 10.06 14.36 -24.83
CA ARG A 169 10.80 13.55 -25.80
C ARG A 169 9.84 13.02 -26.84
#